data_AF-A0A3N8IBS6-F1
#
_entry.id   AF-A0A3N8IBS6-F1
#
_cell.length_a   1.000
_cell.length_b   1.000
_cell.length_c   1.000
_cell.angle_alpha   90.00
_cell.angle_beta   90.00
_cell.angle_gamma   90.00
#
_symmetry.space_group_name_H-M   'P 1'
#
loop_
_entity.id
_entity.type
_entity.pdbx_description
1 polymer ?
#
loop_
_entity_poly.entity_id
_entity_poly.type
_entity_poly.pdbx_seq_one_letter_code
_entity_poly.pdbx_strand_id
1 'polypeptide(L)'
;MKFHQTYAVITDESAEQGDVDETGFDWQDVSYTFKELVRLLCFEYAGAEPSDYPSSNPGWITSHGERDLRDGSFRNISLHPANDRARRWWPKALKATGITK
;
A
#
# COMPACT_ATOMS: atom_id res chain seq x y z
N MET A 1 -3.32 -1.05 -16.21
CA MET A 1 -4.14 -1.00 -14.97
C MET A 1 -3.70 0.24 -14.23
N LYS A 2 -4.59 0.98 -13.57
CA LYS A 2 -4.19 2.21 -12.88
C LYS A 2 -4.14 2.02 -11.37
N PHE A 3 -3.16 2.62 -10.73
CA PHE A 3 -2.96 2.57 -9.29
C PHE A 3 -2.64 3.97 -8.76
N HIS A 4 -2.85 4.18 -7.46
CA HIS A 4 -2.31 5.32 -6.73
C HIS A 4 -1.62 4.85 -5.45
N GLN A 5 -0.65 5.62 -4.97
CA GLN A 5 0.01 5.40 -3.70
C GLN A 5 -0.29 6.57 -2.77
N THR A 6 -0.84 6.25 -1.61
CA THR A 6 -0.99 7.18 -0.50
C THR A 6 0.13 6.96 0.51
N TYR A 7 0.33 7.94 1.40
CA TYR A 7 1.22 7.80 2.53
C TYR A 7 0.59 8.33 3.81
N ALA A 8 1.02 7.77 4.93
CA ALA A 8 0.68 8.27 6.26
C ALA A 8 1.98 8.47 7.04
N VAL A 9 2.15 9.64 7.63
CA VAL A 9 3.25 9.93 8.57
C VAL A 9 2.70 9.81 9.99
N ILE A 10 3.23 8.88 10.76
CA ILE A 10 2.84 8.60 12.13
C ILE A 10 3.92 9.16 13.05
N THR A 11 3.57 10.12 13.88
CA THR A 11 4.40 10.60 14.99
C THR A 11 3.97 9.94 16.30
N ASP A 12 4.82 10.01 17.32
CA ASP A 12 4.48 9.49 18.66
C ASP A 12 3.20 10.18 19.20
N GLU A 13 3.07 11.49 18.98
CA GLU A 13 1.87 12.27 19.36
C GLU A 13 0.60 11.83 18.61
N SER A 14 0.69 11.56 17.30
CA SER A 14 -0.48 11.12 16.52
C SER A 14 -0.92 9.70 16.90
N ALA A 15 0.05 8.84 17.25
CA ALA A 15 -0.23 7.48 17.72
C ALA A 15 -0.98 7.47 19.06
N GLU A 16 -0.66 8.40 19.97
CA GLU A 16 -1.35 8.54 21.26
C GLU A 16 -2.78 9.07 21.12
N GLN A 17 -3.04 9.89 20.11
CA GLN A 17 -4.35 10.51 19.87
C GLN A 17 -5.27 9.64 19.01
N GLY A 18 -4.74 8.62 18.32
CA GLY A 18 -5.50 7.74 17.42
C GLY A 18 -5.84 8.39 16.08
N ASP A 19 -5.39 9.62 15.83
CA ASP A 19 -5.59 10.34 14.57
C ASP A 19 -4.41 10.04 13.62
N VAL A 20 -4.55 9.00 12.81
CA VAL A 20 -3.66 8.75 11.67
C VAL A 20 -4.49 8.80 10.40
N ASP A 21 -4.60 10.00 9.85
CA ASP A 21 -5.19 10.21 8.52
C ASP A 21 -4.15 9.98 7.42
N GLU A 22 -4.58 9.41 6.30
CA GLU A 22 -3.78 9.38 5.07
C GLU A 22 -3.44 10.82 4.68
N THR A 23 -2.15 11.15 4.71
CA THR A 23 -1.67 12.52 4.65
C THR A 23 -1.65 13.07 3.21
N GLY A 24 -1.69 12.18 2.19
CA GLY A 24 -1.74 12.56 0.78
C GLY A 24 -1.39 11.44 -0.21
N PHE A 25 -1.10 11.81 -1.46
CA PHE A 25 -0.64 10.91 -2.52
C PHE A 25 0.82 11.15 -2.87
N ASP A 26 1.60 10.07 -2.98
CA ASP A 26 2.91 10.12 -3.65
C ASP A 26 2.74 10.21 -5.17
N TRP A 27 1.76 9.48 -5.70
CA TRP A 27 1.41 9.49 -7.12
C TRP A 27 -0.02 8.97 -7.33
N GLN A 28 -0.63 9.40 -8.44
CA GLN A 28 -2.02 9.10 -8.77
C GLN A 28 -2.17 8.59 -10.21
N ASP A 29 -3.11 7.66 -10.41
CA ASP A 29 -3.53 7.14 -11.72
C ASP A 29 -2.40 6.59 -12.62
N VAL A 30 -1.31 6.12 -12.00
CA VAL A 30 -0.14 5.58 -12.69
C VAL A 30 -0.49 4.23 -13.33
N SER A 31 -0.12 4.08 -14.59
CA SER A 31 -0.42 2.88 -15.37
C SER A 31 0.66 1.83 -15.24
N TYR A 32 0.26 0.61 -14.84
CA TYR A 32 1.10 -0.56 -14.80
C TYR A 32 0.56 -1.67 -15.71
N THR A 33 1.47 -2.38 -16.38
CA THR A 33 1.24 -3.74 -16.88
C THR A 33 1.22 -4.73 -15.70
N PHE A 34 0.80 -5.97 -15.95
CA PHE A 34 0.77 -6.99 -14.89
C PHE A 34 2.18 -7.34 -14.39
N LYS A 35 3.15 -7.43 -15.30
CA LYS A 35 4.56 -7.70 -14.96
C LYS A 35 5.16 -6.59 -14.11
N GLU A 36 4.90 -5.32 -14.47
CA GLU A 36 5.40 -4.18 -13.70
C GLU A 36 4.74 -4.09 -12.33
N LEU A 37 3.43 -4.37 -12.24
CA LEU A 37 2.73 -4.42 -10.96
C LEU A 37 3.31 -5.51 -10.04
N VAL A 38 3.50 -6.74 -10.54
CA VAL A 38 4.11 -7.82 -9.76
C VAL A 38 5.52 -7.45 -9.32
N ARG A 39 6.30 -6.80 -10.20
CA ARG A 39 7.64 -6.31 -9.85
C ARG A 39 7.57 -5.28 -8.73
N LEU A 40 6.71 -4.26 -8.84
CA LEU A 40 6.49 -3.25 -7.81
C LEU A 40 6.14 -3.92 -6.46
N LEU A 41 5.18 -4.84 -6.48
CA LEU A 41 4.73 -5.56 -5.30
C LEU A 41 5.86 -6.37 -4.63
N CYS A 42 6.71 -7.03 -5.41
CA CYS A 42 7.83 -7.81 -4.89
C CYS A 42 8.96 -6.96 -4.29
N PHE A 43 9.17 -5.73 -4.75
CA PHE A 43 10.30 -4.91 -4.33
C PHE A 43 9.93 -3.84 -3.30
N GLU A 44 8.78 -3.19 -3.45
CA GLU A 44 8.38 -2.07 -2.59
C GLU A 44 7.32 -2.44 -1.55
N TYR A 45 6.58 -3.53 -1.79
CA TYR A 45 5.47 -3.99 -0.93
C TYR A 45 5.68 -5.44 -0.44
N ALA A 46 6.94 -5.88 -0.36
CA ALA A 46 7.26 -7.19 0.20
C ALA A 46 6.86 -7.22 1.69
N GLY A 47 5.97 -8.14 2.05
CA GLY A 47 5.44 -8.23 3.42
C GLY A 47 4.37 -7.18 3.76
N ALA A 48 3.87 -6.42 2.78
CA ALA A 48 2.78 -5.49 2.98
C ALA A 48 1.51 -6.19 3.50
N GLU A 49 0.75 -5.49 4.35
CA GLU A 49 -0.45 -6.01 4.98
C GLU A 49 -1.71 -5.59 4.21
N PRO A 50 -2.70 -6.48 4.05
CA PRO A 50 -3.97 -6.14 3.42
C PRO A 50 -4.82 -5.23 4.32
N SER A 51 -5.56 -4.29 3.71
CA SER A 51 -6.50 -3.41 4.41
C SER A 51 -7.57 -4.15 5.20
N ASP A 52 -7.96 -5.33 4.71
CA ASP A 52 -8.99 -6.17 5.28
C ASP A 52 -8.42 -7.56 5.52
N TYR A 53 -8.54 -8.08 6.75
CA TYR A 53 -8.12 -9.44 7.07
C TYR A 53 -9.24 -10.26 7.73
N PRO A 54 -9.46 -11.52 7.29
CA PRO A 54 -8.87 -12.19 6.14
C PRO A 54 -9.56 -11.78 4.83
N SER A 55 -8.83 -11.24 3.86
CA SER A 55 -9.33 -10.95 2.51
C SER A 55 -8.36 -11.38 1.42
N SER A 56 -8.88 -12.05 0.39
CA SER A 56 -8.13 -12.36 -0.84
C SER A 56 -8.19 -11.24 -1.88
N ASN A 57 -8.98 -10.20 -1.63
CA ASN A 57 -9.14 -9.04 -2.50
C ASN A 57 -9.33 -7.77 -1.65
N PRO A 58 -8.30 -7.36 -0.89
CA PRO A 58 -8.39 -6.17 -0.04
C PRO A 58 -8.52 -4.89 -0.87
N GLY A 59 -9.11 -3.86 -0.26
CA GLY A 59 -9.22 -2.52 -0.86
C GLY A 59 -7.86 -1.94 -1.23
N TRP A 60 -6.86 -2.10 -0.36
CA TRP A 60 -5.46 -1.71 -0.57
C TRP A 60 -4.52 -2.61 0.22
N ILE A 61 -3.22 -2.40 0.04
CA ILE A 61 -2.18 -2.97 0.91
C ILE A 61 -1.32 -1.86 1.47
N THR A 62 -0.74 -2.06 2.65
CA THR A 62 0.12 -1.09 3.32
C THR A 62 1.50 -1.69 3.58
N SER A 63 2.54 -1.01 3.13
CA SER A 63 3.93 -1.29 3.51
C SER A 63 4.30 -0.35 4.65
N HIS A 64 4.69 -0.91 5.79
CA HIS A 64 5.08 -0.15 6.97
C HIS A 64 6.55 0.24 6.85
N GLY A 65 6.81 1.54 6.79
CA GLY A 65 8.17 2.06 6.73
C GLY A 65 8.89 1.99 8.08
N GLU A 66 10.20 2.17 8.02
CA GLU A 66 11.02 2.25 9.22
C GLU A 66 10.87 3.62 9.91
N ARG A 67 11.29 3.67 11.17
CA ARG A 67 11.33 4.90 11.96
C ARG A 67 12.43 5.83 11.42
N ASP A 68 12.09 7.06 11.12
CA ASP A 68 13.06 8.12 10.86
C ASP A 68 13.78 8.45 12.17
N LEU A 69 15.11 8.33 12.17
CA LEU A 69 15.94 8.54 13.35
C LEU A 69 16.09 10.02 13.73
N ARG A 70 15.73 10.95 12.84
CA ARG A 70 15.88 12.38 13.06
C ARG A 70 14.72 12.97 13.84
N ASP A 71 13.49 12.59 13.49
CA ASP A 71 12.27 13.13 14.09
C ASP A 71 11.40 12.07 14.78
N GLY A 72 11.78 10.79 14.68
CA GLY A 72 11.08 9.68 15.33
C GLY A 72 9.80 9.24 14.61
N SER A 73 9.47 9.81 13.45
CA SER A 73 8.26 9.49 12.70
C SER A 73 8.36 8.17 11.92
N PHE A 74 7.22 7.55 11.63
CA PHE A 74 7.12 6.40 10.73
C PHE A 74 6.38 6.81 9.47
N ARG A 75 6.81 6.29 8.32
CA ARG A 75 6.14 6.57 7.04
C ARG A 75 5.59 5.30 6.42
N ASN A 76 4.28 5.12 6.48
CA ASN A 76 3.60 4.04 5.80
C ASN A 76 3.23 4.46 4.38
N ILE A 77 3.31 3.53 3.43
CA ILE A 77 2.80 3.71 2.06
C ILE A 77 1.73 2.68 1.77
N SER A 78 0.66 3.11 1.11
CA SER A 78 -0.46 2.24 0.77
C SER A 78 -0.74 2.26 -0.73
N LEU A 79 -0.95 1.08 -1.32
CA LEU A 79 -1.16 0.90 -2.75
C LEU A 79 -2.62 0.50 -3.04
N HIS A 80 -3.27 1.28 -3.91
CA HIS A 80 -4.69 1.13 -4.19
C HIS A 80 -4.96 0.94 -5.69
N PRO A 81 -5.86 0.02 -6.08
CA PRO A 81 -6.36 -0.08 -7.44
C PRO A 81 -7.29 1.09 -7.78
N ALA A 82 -6.89 1.92 -8.75
CA ALA A 82 -7.58 3.17 -9.10
C ALA A 82 -8.70 3.02 -10.15
N ASN A 83 -8.82 1.87 -10.81
CA ASN A 83 -9.90 1.61 -11.77
C ASN A 83 -10.36 0.15 -11.81
N ASP A 84 -11.51 -0.11 -12.45
CA ASP A 84 -12.12 -1.46 -12.54
C ASP A 84 -11.18 -2.50 -13.15
N ARG A 85 -10.36 -2.07 -14.12
CA ARG A 85 -9.36 -2.95 -14.72
C ARG A 85 -8.30 -3.34 -13.70
N ALA A 86 -7.82 -2.43 -12.86
CA ALA A 86 -6.91 -2.74 -11.77
C ALA A 86 -7.57 -3.68 -10.75
N ARG A 87 -8.79 -3.36 -10.28
CA ARG A 87 -9.55 -4.19 -9.33
C ARG A 87 -9.73 -5.63 -9.80
N ARG A 88 -9.94 -5.85 -11.11
CA ARG A 88 -10.06 -7.19 -11.71
C ARG A 88 -8.78 -8.03 -11.60
N TRP A 89 -7.62 -7.41 -11.74
CA TRP A 89 -6.32 -8.10 -11.79
C TRP A 89 -5.58 -8.06 -10.44
N TRP A 90 -6.00 -7.19 -9.54
CA TRP A 90 -5.45 -7.00 -8.20
C TRP A 90 -5.28 -8.30 -7.40
N PRO A 91 -6.32 -9.12 -7.17
CA PRO A 91 -6.16 -10.33 -6.36
C PRO A 91 -5.19 -11.34 -6.99
N LYS A 92 -5.08 -11.36 -8.32
CA LYS A 92 -4.13 -12.22 -9.03
C LYS A 92 -2.69 -11.76 -8.82
N ALA A 93 -2.45 -10.45 -8.81
CA ALA A 93 -1.13 -9.88 -8.59
C ALA A 93 -0.67 -10.13 -7.14
N LEU A 94 -1.54 -9.87 -6.15
CA LEU A 94 -1.26 -10.13 -4.74
C LEU A 94 -0.96 -11.61 -4.45
N LYS A 95 -1.72 -12.52 -5.07
CA LYS A 95 -1.46 -13.95 -4.96
C LYS A 95 -0.14 -14.35 -5.59
N ALA A 96 0.23 -13.76 -6.73
CA ALA A 96 1.49 -14.05 -7.41
C ALA A 96 2.72 -13.63 -6.59
N THR A 97 2.58 -12.65 -5.70
CA THR A 97 3.65 -12.19 -4.80
C THR A 97 3.59 -12.79 -3.40
N GLY A 98 2.54 -13.58 -3.09
CA GLY A 98 2.37 -14.23 -1.79
C GLY A 98 1.84 -13.31 -0.67
N ILE A 99 1.43 -12.08 -1.00
CA ILE A 99 0.83 -11.13 -0.03
C ILE A 99 -0.51 -11.65 0.47
N THR A 100 -1.31 -12.24 -0.41
CA THR A 100 -2.58 -12.92 -0.07
C THR A 100 -2.51 -14.39 -0.45
N LYS A 101 -3.15 -15.26 0.33
CA LYS A 101 -3.21 -16.71 0.10
C LYS A 101 -4.33 -17.11 -0.87
#